data_AF-A0A6J0G6Q8-F1
#
_entry.id   AF-A0A6J0G6Q8-F1
#
_cell.length_a   1.000
_cell.length_b   1.000
_cell.length_c   1.000
_cell.angle_alpha   90.00
_cell.angle_beta   90.00
_cell.angle_gamma   90.00
#
_symmetry.space_group_name_H-M   'P 1'
#
loop_
_entity.id
_entity.type
_entity.pdbx_description
1 polymer ?
#
loop_
_entity_poly.entity_id
_entity_poly.type
_entity_poly.pdbx_seq_one_letter_code
_entity_poly.pdbx_strand_id
1 'polypeptide(L)'
;MPCSVSCAAVTVVNEDVQLRQYLMCGQTAQVKLKNVVPHDIGDPGDEPWQRVNAYLMHDTADWKDLNLKFVLQVYRDYYLTHDSLYLRDMWPVCQTVMESELKFDTDNDGLIENGGFADQTYDAWVVHGASAYCGGLWLAAVCMMCKMAEVLGDAEIQQKYMAILSKGKEAFERMLWNGKYYNYDSSGSHTSSSIMSDQCAGQWFLGACGLDQGEFEV
;
A
#
# COMPACT_ATOMS: atom_id res chain seq x y z
N MET A 1 21.54 12.58 -6.74
CA MET A 1 20.23 13.20 -6.47
C MET A 1 19.48 12.25 -5.56
N PRO A 2 18.73 12.73 -4.54
CA PRO A 2 17.84 11.85 -3.79
C PRO A 2 16.81 11.23 -4.76
N CYS A 3 16.55 9.94 -4.63
CA CYS A 3 15.47 9.28 -5.36
C CYS A 3 14.11 9.85 -4.91
N SER A 4 13.09 9.83 -5.77
CA SER A 4 11.74 10.32 -5.46
C SER A 4 11.16 9.69 -4.19
N VAL A 5 11.48 8.41 -3.93
CA VAL A 5 11.07 7.67 -2.73
C VAL A 5 11.63 8.31 -1.46
N SER A 6 12.88 8.77 -1.47
CA SER A 6 13.50 9.45 -0.33
C SER A 6 12.84 10.79 -0.03
N CYS A 7 12.38 11.52 -1.05
CA CYS A 7 11.64 12.77 -0.86
C CYS A 7 10.26 12.51 -0.25
N ALA A 8 9.55 11.48 -0.72
CA ALA A 8 8.26 11.10 -0.14
C ALA A 8 8.40 10.67 1.33
N ALA A 9 9.46 9.95 1.68
CA ALA A 9 9.71 9.46 3.05
C ALA A 9 9.73 10.59 4.10
N VAL A 10 10.32 11.75 3.78
CA VAL A 10 10.37 12.92 4.68
C VAL A 10 8.98 13.46 4.98
N THR A 11 8.05 13.32 4.04
CA THR A 11 6.70 13.88 4.14
C THR A 11 5.71 12.97 4.88
N VAL A 12 6.04 11.68 5.05
CA VAL A 12 5.16 10.70 5.71
C VAL A 12 4.85 11.11 7.15
N VAL A 13 5.87 11.53 7.90
CA VAL A 13 5.73 11.92 9.32
C VAL A 13 5.20 13.34 9.52
N ASN A 14 5.08 14.12 8.44
CA ASN A 14 4.51 15.46 8.46
C ASN A 14 3.00 15.40 8.28
N GLU A 15 2.33 16.41 8.81
CA GLU A 15 0.90 16.65 8.63
C GLU A 15 0.66 18.08 8.15
N ASP A 16 -0.42 18.26 7.41
CA ASP A 16 -0.98 19.55 7.07
C ASP A 16 -2.48 19.51 7.42
N VAL A 17 -2.79 20.16 8.54
CA VAL A 17 -4.13 20.18 9.13
C VAL A 17 -5.05 21.22 8.48
N GLN A 18 -4.56 21.98 7.50
CA GLN A 18 -5.40 22.90 6.74
C GLN A 18 -6.53 22.11 6.07
N LEU A 19 -7.75 22.62 6.21
CA LEU A 19 -8.92 22.01 5.62
C LEU A 19 -9.10 22.48 4.17
N ARG A 20 -9.48 21.55 3.30
CA ARG A 20 -9.88 21.83 1.93
C ARG A 20 -11.02 20.94 1.50
N GLN A 21 -11.75 21.39 0.48
CA GLN A 21 -12.83 20.63 -0.12
C GLN A 21 -12.31 19.76 -1.27
N TYR A 22 -12.66 18.47 -1.26
CA TYR A 22 -12.37 17.51 -2.32
C TYR A 22 -13.50 17.46 -3.33
N LEU A 23 -13.15 17.39 -4.61
CA LEU A 23 -14.07 17.69 -5.71
C LEU A 23 -15.09 16.60 -5.99
N MET A 24 -14.72 15.32 -5.81
CA MET A 24 -15.59 14.21 -6.22
C MET A 24 -16.85 14.08 -5.35
N CYS A 25 -16.73 14.26 -4.04
CA CYS A 25 -17.84 14.10 -3.09
C CYS A 25 -18.18 15.39 -2.32
N GLY A 26 -17.41 16.47 -2.49
CA GLY A 26 -17.57 17.72 -1.74
C GLY A 26 -17.15 17.64 -0.27
N GLN A 27 -16.53 16.53 0.15
CA GLN A 27 -16.02 16.33 1.52
C GLN A 27 -14.95 17.36 1.84
N THR A 28 -14.97 17.87 3.07
CA THR A 28 -13.89 18.69 3.61
C THR A 28 -13.03 17.84 4.53
N ALA A 29 -11.73 17.77 4.27
CA ALA A 29 -10.78 17.08 5.12
C ALA A 29 -9.42 17.80 5.13
N GLN A 30 -8.49 17.29 5.94
CA GLN A 30 -7.13 17.82 6.03
C GLN A 30 -6.37 17.60 4.70
N VAL A 31 -5.40 18.45 4.39
CA VAL A 31 -4.54 18.32 3.21
C VAL A 31 -3.67 17.06 3.31
N LYS A 32 -3.11 16.78 4.48
CA LYS A 32 -2.17 15.68 4.68
C LYS A 32 -2.29 15.10 6.08
N LEU A 33 -2.78 13.87 6.17
CA LEU A 33 -2.77 13.09 7.40
C LEU A 33 -1.36 12.57 7.70
N LYS A 34 -0.99 12.57 8.98
CA LYS A 34 0.27 11.98 9.46
C LYS A 34 0.34 10.47 9.18
N ASN A 35 1.53 9.95 8.94
CA ASN A 35 1.83 8.53 8.68
C ASN A 35 1.26 7.97 7.36
N VAL A 36 0.78 8.85 6.49
CA VAL A 36 0.31 8.48 5.14
C VAL A 36 1.28 9.03 4.11
N VAL A 37 1.62 8.25 3.10
CA VAL A 37 2.40 8.70 1.94
C VAL A 37 1.53 9.65 1.11
N PRO A 38 2.01 10.84 0.74
CA PRO A 38 1.20 11.73 -0.09
C PRO A 38 1.00 11.11 -1.48
N HIS A 39 -0.16 11.38 -2.08
CA HIS A 39 -0.50 10.99 -3.44
C HIS A 39 0.51 11.53 -4.46
N ASP A 40 0.94 12.78 -4.26
CA ASP A 40 1.92 13.46 -5.08
C ASP A 40 2.76 14.44 -4.25
N ILE A 41 3.89 14.85 -4.80
CA ILE A 41 4.84 15.77 -4.16
C ILE A 41 4.56 17.25 -4.49
N GLY A 42 3.34 17.59 -4.91
CA GLY A 42 2.92 18.96 -5.18
C GLY A 42 2.77 19.31 -6.67
N ASP A 43 2.30 20.53 -6.92
CA ASP A 43 2.03 21.10 -8.24
C ASP A 43 3.25 21.90 -8.73
N PRO A 44 3.73 21.71 -9.97
CA PRO A 44 4.76 22.55 -10.58
C PRO A 44 4.48 24.07 -10.57
N GLY A 45 3.21 24.47 -10.51
CA GLY A 45 2.76 25.86 -10.41
C GLY A 45 2.62 26.41 -8.99
N ASP A 46 2.88 25.60 -7.96
CA ASP A 46 2.85 25.99 -6.54
C ASP A 46 4.24 25.78 -5.90
N GLU A 47 4.35 25.07 -4.78
CA GLU A 47 5.61 24.80 -4.07
C GLU A 47 5.88 23.29 -3.98
N PRO A 48 6.45 22.66 -5.04
CA PRO A 48 6.82 21.25 -5.03
C PRO A 48 7.69 20.88 -3.82
N TRP A 49 7.55 19.65 -3.33
CA TRP A 49 8.20 19.07 -2.14
C TRP A 49 7.82 19.72 -0.80
N GLN A 50 7.24 20.92 -0.79
CA GLN A 50 6.78 21.61 0.41
C GLN A 50 5.26 21.45 0.59
N ARG A 51 4.50 21.70 -0.48
CA ARG A 51 3.03 21.58 -0.52
C ARG A 51 2.65 20.31 -1.28
N VAL A 52 2.68 19.19 -0.57
CA VAL A 52 2.32 17.86 -1.10
C VAL A 52 0.81 17.69 -1.23
N ASN A 53 0.38 16.60 -1.90
CA ASN A 53 -1.04 16.32 -2.18
C ASN A 53 -1.72 17.43 -2.98
N ALA A 54 -1.14 17.90 -4.08
CA ALA A 54 -1.81 18.83 -4.99
C ALA A 54 -3.08 18.24 -5.63
N TYR A 55 -3.20 16.91 -5.69
CA TYR A 55 -4.42 16.24 -6.11
C TYR A 55 -5.63 16.56 -5.20
N LEU A 56 -6.74 16.95 -5.83
CA LEU A 56 -7.95 17.46 -5.17
C LEU A 56 -9.22 16.65 -5.46
N MET A 57 -9.17 15.60 -6.26
CA MET A 57 -10.39 14.86 -6.62
C MET A 57 -10.92 14.06 -5.43
N HIS A 58 -10.05 13.32 -4.76
CA HIS A 58 -10.37 12.49 -3.58
C HIS A 58 -9.48 12.85 -2.40
N ASP A 59 -10.03 12.67 -1.19
CA ASP A 59 -9.19 12.56 0.01
C ASP A 59 -8.44 11.23 -0.04
N THR A 60 -7.11 11.30 -0.13
CA THR A 60 -6.26 10.13 -0.28
C THR A 60 -5.72 9.59 1.04
N ALA A 61 -6.14 10.18 2.18
CA ALA A 61 -5.64 9.79 3.50
C ALA A 61 -5.94 8.32 3.85
N ASP A 62 -7.05 7.78 3.32
CA ASP A 62 -7.45 6.39 3.53
C ASP A 62 -7.29 5.53 2.27
N TRP A 63 -6.49 5.96 1.29
CA TRP A 63 -6.18 5.13 0.13
C TRP A 63 -5.33 3.92 0.53
N LYS A 64 -5.75 2.72 0.10
CA LYS A 64 -5.18 1.44 0.51
C LYS A 64 -3.89 1.08 -0.20
N ASP A 65 -3.54 1.77 -1.29
CA ASP A 65 -2.41 1.36 -2.12
C ASP A 65 -1.17 2.27 -2.01
N LEU A 66 -1.30 3.51 -1.53
CA LEU A 66 -0.18 4.47 -1.47
C LEU A 66 0.93 4.02 -0.52
N ASN A 67 0.57 3.71 0.73
CA ASN A 67 1.50 3.25 1.75
C ASN A 67 2.16 1.92 1.35
N LEU A 68 1.39 1.01 0.75
CA LEU A 68 1.89 -0.29 0.27
C LEU A 68 2.86 -0.12 -0.89
N LYS A 69 2.51 0.69 -1.89
CA LYS A 69 3.39 1.01 -3.03
C LYS A 69 4.70 1.61 -2.57
N PHE A 70 4.68 2.47 -1.54
CA PHE A 70 5.91 3.03 -0.97
C PHE A 70 6.82 1.93 -0.41
N VAL A 71 6.29 1.02 0.41
CA VAL A 71 7.06 -0.11 0.98
C VAL A 71 7.62 -1.02 -0.11
N LEU A 72 6.79 -1.34 -1.11
CA LEU A 72 7.17 -2.15 -2.26
C LEU A 72 8.30 -1.49 -3.05
N GLN A 73 8.22 -0.17 -3.27
CA GLN A 73 9.26 0.60 -3.95
C GLN A 73 10.55 0.69 -3.15
N VAL A 74 10.48 0.87 -1.82
CA VAL A 74 11.67 0.87 -0.95
C VAL A 74 12.41 -0.45 -1.05
N TYR A 75 11.71 -1.57 -0.91
CA TYR A 75 12.37 -2.88 -1.00
C TYR A 75 12.92 -3.16 -2.40
N ARG A 76 12.18 -2.83 -3.46
CA ARG A 76 12.65 -2.95 -4.85
C ARG A 76 13.92 -2.14 -5.08
N ASP A 77 13.95 -0.89 -4.64
CA ASP A 77 15.10 0.00 -4.82
C ASP A 77 16.30 -0.52 -4.02
N TYR A 78 16.10 -1.02 -2.79
CA TYR A 78 17.13 -1.73 -2.04
C TYR A 78 17.62 -2.99 -2.76
N TYR A 79 16.71 -3.82 -3.28
CA TYR A 79 17.05 -5.07 -3.97
C TYR A 79 17.92 -4.82 -5.20
N LEU A 80 17.62 -3.77 -5.98
CA LEU A 80 18.36 -3.40 -7.18
C LEU A 80 19.72 -2.74 -6.89
N THR A 81 19.84 -2.01 -5.79
CA THR A 81 21.05 -1.23 -5.47
C THR A 81 21.96 -1.89 -4.44
N HIS A 82 21.41 -2.81 -3.66
CA HIS A 82 21.99 -3.40 -2.45
C HIS A 82 22.44 -2.37 -1.40
N ASP A 83 21.88 -1.15 -1.43
CA ASP A 83 22.25 -0.06 -0.52
C ASP A 83 21.64 -0.28 0.88
N SER A 84 22.45 -0.85 1.78
CA SER A 84 22.04 -1.10 3.16
C SER A 84 21.86 0.17 3.98
N LEU A 85 22.50 1.28 3.62
CA LEU A 85 22.30 2.56 4.31
C LEU A 85 20.93 3.12 3.94
N TYR A 86 20.59 3.13 2.65
CA TYR A 86 19.25 3.49 2.18
C TYR A 86 18.16 2.67 2.88
N LEU A 87 18.32 1.35 2.96
CA LEU A 87 17.34 0.49 3.62
C LEU A 87 17.18 0.86 5.11
N ARG A 88 18.29 1.09 5.82
CA ARG A 88 18.26 1.52 7.23
C ARG A 88 17.56 2.87 7.42
N ASP A 89 17.79 3.81 6.51
CA ASP A 89 17.16 5.13 6.56
C ASP A 89 15.66 5.06 6.29
N MET A 90 15.22 4.17 5.39
CA MET A 90 13.79 4.00 5.05
C MET A 90 13.02 3.11 6.03
N TRP A 91 13.71 2.24 6.78
CA TRP A 91 13.08 1.25 7.65
C TRP A 91 12.06 1.83 8.66
N PRO A 92 12.37 2.91 9.41
CA PRO A 92 11.39 3.49 10.35
C PRO A 92 10.14 4.02 9.65
N VAL A 93 10.29 4.51 8.41
CA VAL A 93 9.16 5.03 7.61
C VAL A 93 8.30 3.87 7.11
N CYS A 94 8.91 2.77 6.65
CA CYS A 94 8.18 1.56 6.26
C CYS A 94 7.38 0.98 7.43
N GLN A 95 7.98 0.91 8.62
CA GLN A 95 7.27 0.49 9.83
C GLN A 95 6.09 1.43 10.14
N THR A 96 6.31 2.75 10.06
CA THR A 96 5.28 3.75 10.34
C THR A 96 4.07 3.62 9.43
N VAL A 97 4.29 3.49 8.11
CA VAL A 97 3.18 3.41 7.15
C VAL A 97 2.47 2.06 7.28
N MET A 98 3.20 0.95 7.40
CA MET A 98 2.57 -0.37 7.55
C MET A 98 1.78 -0.50 8.84
N GLU A 99 2.26 0.07 9.96
CA GLU A 99 1.50 0.10 11.20
C GLU A 99 0.17 0.86 11.04
N SER A 100 0.17 1.94 10.25
CA SER A 100 -1.04 2.72 10.00
C SER A 100 -2.06 1.98 9.14
N GLU A 101 -1.61 1.08 8.26
CA GLU A 101 -2.48 0.27 7.39
C GLU A 101 -3.14 -0.90 8.13
N LEU A 102 -2.60 -1.35 9.27
CA LEU A 102 -3.20 -2.43 10.07
C LEU A 102 -4.62 -2.12 10.52
N LYS A 103 -5.01 -0.84 10.59
CA LYS A 103 -6.38 -0.43 10.92
C LYS A 103 -7.41 -0.87 9.88
N PHE A 104 -6.98 -1.22 8.66
CA PHE A 104 -7.86 -1.61 7.56
C PHE A 104 -8.13 -3.11 7.49
N ASP A 105 -7.41 -3.92 8.25
CA ASP A 105 -7.83 -5.30 8.58
C ASP A 105 -8.89 -5.21 9.67
N THR A 106 -10.16 -5.27 9.27
CA THR A 106 -11.30 -4.99 10.16
C THR A 106 -11.91 -6.24 10.81
N ASP A 107 -11.55 -7.42 10.31
CA ASP A 107 -12.02 -8.71 10.83
C ASP A 107 -10.88 -9.63 11.32
N ASN A 108 -9.64 -9.14 11.28
CA ASN A 108 -8.42 -9.76 11.82
C ASN A 108 -8.06 -11.08 11.12
N ASP A 109 -8.39 -11.19 9.84
CA ASP A 109 -8.03 -12.32 8.98
C ASP A 109 -6.65 -12.15 8.29
N GLY A 110 -5.98 -11.02 8.52
CA GLY A 110 -4.67 -10.69 7.98
C GLY A 110 -4.71 -10.02 6.61
N LEU A 111 -5.89 -9.65 6.09
CA LEU A 111 -6.09 -8.93 4.85
C LEU A 111 -6.73 -7.55 5.10
N ILE A 112 -6.48 -6.60 4.22
CA ILE A 112 -7.06 -5.24 4.32
C ILE A 112 -8.31 -5.11 3.46
N GLU A 113 -9.24 -4.27 3.95
CA GLU A 113 -10.55 -4.10 3.35
C GLU A 113 -10.69 -2.71 2.68
N ASN A 114 -11.10 -2.68 1.41
CA ASN A 114 -11.47 -1.44 0.74
C ASN A 114 -12.84 -0.93 1.25
N GLY A 115 -12.98 0.40 1.34
CA GLY A 115 -14.05 1.06 2.09
C GLY A 115 -15.41 1.20 1.39
N GLY A 116 -15.58 0.72 0.16
CA GLY A 116 -16.80 0.97 -0.63
C GLY A 116 -16.81 2.32 -1.34
N PHE A 117 -15.64 2.91 -1.56
CA PHE A 117 -15.42 4.07 -2.41
C PHE A 117 -14.13 3.86 -3.23
N ALA A 118 -13.78 4.80 -4.10
CA ALA A 118 -12.52 4.73 -4.82
C ALA A 118 -11.38 5.18 -3.90
N ASP A 119 -10.79 4.22 -3.19
CA ASP A 119 -9.74 4.39 -2.19
C ASP A 119 -8.40 3.81 -2.66
N GLN A 120 -8.11 3.94 -3.95
CA GLN A 120 -6.89 3.45 -4.60
C GLN A 120 -6.72 4.11 -5.98
N THR A 121 -5.62 3.83 -6.69
CA THR A 121 -5.23 4.51 -7.95
C THR A 121 -6.24 4.49 -9.10
N TYR A 122 -7.12 3.50 -9.18
CA TYR A 122 -8.27 3.45 -10.07
C TYR A 122 -9.39 4.30 -9.44
N ASP A 123 -9.15 5.61 -9.38
CA ASP A 123 -9.88 6.64 -8.63
C ASP A 123 -11.35 6.85 -9.03
N ALA A 124 -11.79 6.25 -10.14
CA ALA A 124 -13.18 6.21 -10.57
C ALA A 124 -13.87 4.86 -10.32
N TRP A 125 -13.14 3.85 -9.83
CA TRP A 125 -13.65 2.48 -9.67
C TRP A 125 -13.77 2.11 -8.19
N VAL A 126 -15.01 1.96 -7.74
CA VAL A 126 -15.33 1.60 -6.36
C VAL A 126 -14.92 0.15 -6.08
N VAL A 127 -14.37 -0.08 -4.90
CA VAL A 127 -13.98 -1.39 -4.38
C VAL A 127 -14.57 -1.54 -2.97
N HIS A 128 -15.08 -2.72 -2.62
CA HIS A 128 -15.59 -2.97 -1.27
C HIS A 128 -15.12 -4.33 -0.72
N GLY A 129 -14.64 -4.32 0.52
CA GLY A 129 -14.01 -5.49 1.13
C GLY A 129 -12.64 -5.80 0.50
N ALA A 130 -12.17 -7.03 0.68
CA ALA A 130 -10.91 -7.50 0.13
C ALA A 130 -10.96 -7.43 -1.39
N SER A 131 -9.88 -6.95 -2.00
CA SER A 131 -9.75 -6.86 -3.46
C SER A 131 -8.46 -7.51 -3.95
N ALA A 132 -8.49 -8.03 -5.18
CA ALA A 132 -7.31 -8.68 -5.75
C ALA A 132 -6.12 -7.70 -5.83
N TYR A 133 -6.40 -6.46 -6.21
CA TYR A 133 -5.37 -5.43 -6.35
C TYR A 133 -4.81 -4.96 -5.01
N CYS A 134 -5.62 -4.38 -4.11
CA CYS A 134 -5.10 -3.87 -2.83
C CYS A 134 -4.66 -5.01 -1.90
N GLY A 135 -5.39 -6.12 -1.87
CA GLY A 135 -5.03 -7.31 -1.10
C GLY A 135 -3.71 -7.94 -1.58
N GLY A 136 -3.51 -8.06 -2.89
CA GLY A 136 -2.25 -8.56 -3.44
C GLY A 136 -1.07 -7.63 -3.11
N LEU A 137 -1.25 -6.31 -3.27
CA LEU A 137 -0.24 -5.32 -2.87
C LEU A 137 0.08 -5.41 -1.37
N TRP A 138 -0.94 -5.63 -0.53
CA TRP A 138 -0.78 -5.78 0.91
C TRP A 138 0.08 -6.98 1.25
N LEU A 139 -0.26 -8.16 0.72
CA LEU A 139 0.50 -9.38 0.99
C LEU A 139 1.94 -9.27 0.49
N ALA A 140 2.16 -8.65 -0.68
CA ALA A 140 3.50 -8.38 -1.18
C ALA A 140 4.28 -7.42 -0.27
N ALA A 141 3.65 -6.34 0.22
CA ALA A 141 4.26 -5.39 1.14
C ALA A 141 4.60 -6.05 2.49
N VAL A 142 3.69 -6.86 3.05
CA VAL A 142 3.94 -7.66 4.26
C VAL A 142 5.10 -8.63 4.05
N CYS A 143 5.17 -9.31 2.92
CA CYS A 143 6.30 -10.18 2.56
C CYS A 143 7.63 -9.39 2.52
N MET A 144 7.64 -8.22 1.89
CA MET A 144 8.82 -7.36 1.83
C MET A 144 9.19 -6.78 3.21
N MET A 145 8.22 -6.51 4.10
CA MET A 145 8.49 -6.17 5.50
C MET A 145 9.22 -7.30 6.23
N CYS A 146 8.79 -8.56 6.05
CA CYS A 146 9.50 -9.72 6.60
C CYS A 146 10.96 -9.78 6.10
N LYS A 147 11.19 -9.49 4.81
CA LYS A 147 12.54 -9.50 4.22
C LYS A 147 13.42 -8.34 4.68
N MET A 148 12.87 -7.14 4.80
CA MET A 148 13.61 -6.01 5.37
C MET A 148 13.97 -6.26 6.83
N ALA A 149 13.03 -6.79 7.62
CA ALA A 149 13.27 -7.15 9.01
C ALA A 149 14.37 -8.22 9.16
N GLU A 150 14.36 -9.24 8.30
CA GLU A 150 15.40 -10.27 8.24
C GLU A 150 16.79 -9.65 7.98
N VAL A 151 16.91 -8.79 6.96
CA VAL A 151 18.15 -8.11 6.59
C VAL A 151 18.67 -7.20 7.71
N LEU A 152 17.76 -6.55 8.44
CA LEU A 152 18.09 -5.60 9.51
C LEU A 152 18.21 -6.25 10.90
N GLY A 153 17.92 -7.55 11.02
CA GLY A 153 17.98 -8.29 12.29
C GLY A 153 16.83 -7.97 13.27
N ASP A 154 15.69 -7.48 12.78
CA ASP A 154 14.51 -7.12 13.57
C ASP A 154 13.55 -8.33 13.70
N ALA A 155 13.91 -9.27 14.57
CA ALA A 155 13.19 -10.53 14.71
C ALA A 155 11.74 -10.37 15.22
N GLU A 156 11.45 -9.33 16.02
CA GLU A 156 10.10 -9.05 16.52
C GLU A 156 9.17 -8.65 15.39
N ILE A 157 9.61 -7.69 14.56
CA ILE A 157 8.84 -7.23 13.41
C ILE A 157 8.70 -8.32 12.35
N GLN A 158 9.76 -9.10 12.13
CA GLN A 158 9.69 -10.26 11.24
C GLN A 158 8.58 -11.24 11.68
N GLN A 159 8.54 -11.62 12.96
CA GLN A 159 7.53 -12.54 13.48
C GLN A 159 6.11 -11.97 13.37
N LYS A 160 5.92 -10.67 13.66
CA LYS A 160 4.64 -9.98 13.51
C LYS A 160 4.10 -10.11 12.08
N TYR A 161 4.91 -9.71 11.09
CA TYR A 161 4.46 -9.71 9.70
C TYR A 161 4.39 -11.12 9.09
N MET A 162 5.20 -12.08 9.54
CA MET A 162 5.03 -13.48 9.13
C MET A 162 3.68 -14.06 9.59
N ALA A 163 3.23 -13.73 10.80
CA ALA A 163 1.93 -14.17 11.29
C ALA A 163 0.77 -13.55 10.49
N ILE A 164 0.89 -12.27 10.11
CA ILE A 164 -0.08 -11.59 9.24
C ILE A 164 -0.09 -12.23 7.85
N LEU A 165 1.09 -12.44 7.25
CA LEU A 165 1.23 -13.01 5.91
C LEU A 165 0.58 -14.38 5.80
N SER A 166 0.77 -15.24 6.80
CA SER A 166 0.19 -16.59 6.82
C SER A 166 -1.33 -16.54 6.77
N LYS A 167 -1.96 -15.72 7.61
CA LYS A 167 -3.43 -15.61 7.65
C LYS A 167 -3.98 -14.93 6.39
N GLY A 168 -3.35 -13.82 5.98
CA GLY A 168 -3.77 -13.03 4.84
C GLY A 168 -3.72 -13.81 3.53
N LYS A 169 -2.72 -14.68 3.33
CA LYS A 169 -2.67 -15.59 2.16
C LYS A 169 -3.86 -16.55 2.13
N GLU A 170 -4.17 -17.18 3.27
CA GLU A 170 -5.33 -18.08 3.37
C GLU A 170 -6.65 -17.34 3.13
N ALA A 171 -6.79 -16.12 3.65
CA ALA A 171 -7.95 -15.26 3.43
C ALA A 171 -8.11 -14.84 1.96
N PHE A 172 -7.03 -14.34 1.35
CA PHE A 172 -7.01 -13.87 -0.03
C PHE A 172 -7.42 -14.97 -1.01
N GLU A 173 -6.83 -16.16 -0.87
CA GLU A 173 -7.17 -17.31 -1.69
C GLU A 173 -8.62 -17.73 -1.49
N ARG A 174 -9.08 -17.87 -0.24
CA ARG A 174 -10.44 -18.27 0.09
C ARG A 174 -11.50 -17.30 -0.42
N MET A 175 -11.23 -15.99 -0.38
CA MET A 175 -12.22 -14.95 -0.68
C MET A 175 -12.26 -14.59 -2.15
N LEU A 176 -11.11 -14.62 -2.85
CA LEU A 176 -10.99 -14.04 -4.18
C LEU A 176 -10.76 -15.08 -5.28
N TRP A 177 -10.15 -16.23 -4.99
CA TRP A 177 -9.94 -17.24 -6.02
C TRP A 177 -11.25 -17.94 -6.42
N ASN A 178 -11.61 -17.86 -7.70
CA ASN A 178 -12.83 -18.48 -8.22
C ASN A 178 -12.58 -19.79 -8.99
N GLY A 179 -11.36 -20.33 -8.93
CA GLY A 179 -10.94 -21.51 -9.70
C GLY A 179 -10.31 -21.20 -11.06
N LYS A 180 -10.28 -19.93 -11.49
CA LYS A 180 -9.69 -19.52 -12.77
C LYS A 180 -8.86 -18.24 -12.69
N TYR A 181 -9.34 -17.27 -11.92
CA TYR A 181 -8.72 -15.97 -11.70
C TYR A 181 -9.16 -15.42 -10.33
N TYR A 182 -8.54 -14.33 -9.89
CA TYR A 182 -8.96 -13.62 -8.68
C TYR A 182 -10.09 -12.64 -9.01
N ASN A 183 -11.21 -12.76 -8.29
CA ASN A 183 -12.31 -11.81 -8.34
C ASN A 183 -11.80 -10.40 -8.03
N TYR A 184 -12.43 -9.40 -8.64
CA TYR A 184 -12.08 -7.99 -8.45
C TYR A 184 -12.15 -7.60 -6.96
N ASP A 185 -13.26 -7.94 -6.30
CA ASP A 185 -13.43 -7.76 -4.86
C ASP A 185 -14.32 -8.85 -4.24
N SER A 186 -14.40 -8.86 -2.91
CA SER A 186 -15.13 -9.85 -2.11
C SER A 186 -16.58 -9.46 -1.79
N SER A 187 -17.06 -8.31 -2.30
CA SER A 187 -18.37 -7.76 -1.95
C SER A 187 -19.57 -8.58 -2.44
N GLY A 188 -19.36 -9.47 -3.43
CA GLY A 188 -20.44 -10.23 -4.06
C GLY A 188 -21.35 -9.37 -4.96
N SER A 189 -20.92 -8.16 -5.31
CA SER A 189 -21.64 -7.28 -6.24
C SER A 189 -21.63 -7.84 -7.66
N HIS A 190 -22.45 -7.25 -8.53
CA HIS A 190 -22.50 -7.61 -9.96
C HIS A 190 -21.17 -7.39 -10.71
N THR A 191 -20.26 -6.56 -10.17
CA THR A 191 -18.93 -6.31 -10.74
C THR A 191 -17.81 -7.13 -10.07
N SER A 192 -18.07 -7.83 -8.97
CA SER A 192 -17.04 -8.56 -8.20
C SER A 192 -16.33 -9.64 -9.02
N SER A 193 -16.99 -10.23 -10.02
CA SER A 193 -16.39 -11.24 -10.90
C SER A 193 -15.66 -10.65 -12.12
N SER A 194 -15.49 -9.33 -12.20
CA SER A 194 -14.75 -8.67 -13.28
C SER A 194 -13.30 -9.12 -13.31
N ILE A 195 -12.77 -9.39 -14.50
CA ILE A 195 -11.36 -9.73 -14.68
C ILE A 195 -10.59 -8.41 -14.75
N MET A 196 -9.91 -8.06 -13.67
CA MET A 196 -9.02 -6.91 -13.63
C MET A 196 -7.66 -7.29 -14.22
N SER A 197 -7.11 -6.44 -15.10
CA SER A 197 -5.79 -6.68 -15.69
C SER A 197 -4.65 -6.66 -14.66
N ASP A 198 -4.85 -5.95 -13.56
CA ASP A 198 -3.87 -5.71 -12.51
C ASP A 198 -4.13 -6.52 -11.23
N GLN A 199 -4.96 -7.57 -11.32
CA GLN A 199 -5.32 -8.42 -10.18
C GLN A 199 -4.12 -9.11 -9.49
N CYS A 200 -2.97 -9.17 -10.16
CA CYS A 200 -1.73 -9.79 -9.66
C CYS A 200 -0.60 -8.75 -9.48
N ALA A 201 -0.92 -7.47 -9.25
CA ALA A 201 0.07 -6.40 -9.07
C ALA A 201 1.09 -6.70 -7.95
N GLY A 202 0.63 -7.28 -6.84
CA GLY A 202 1.48 -7.70 -5.72
C GLY A 202 2.50 -8.76 -6.13
N GLN A 203 2.04 -9.83 -6.77
CA GLN A 203 2.90 -10.89 -7.29
C GLN A 203 3.92 -10.37 -8.31
N TRP A 204 3.52 -9.42 -9.17
CA TRP A 204 4.45 -8.74 -10.08
C TRP A 204 5.58 -8.01 -9.34
N PHE A 205 5.26 -7.29 -8.25
CA PHE A 205 6.28 -6.62 -7.42
C PHE A 205 7.24 -7.60 -6.75
N LEU A 206 6.73 -8.74 -6.27
CA LEU A 206 7.58 -9.81 -5.75
C LEU A 206 8.54 -10.34 -6.82
N GLY A 207 8.06 -10.56 -8.04
CA GLY A 207 8.90 -11.00 -9.17
C GLY A 207 9.96 -9.99 -9.56
N ALA A 208 9.66 -8.69 -9.51
CA ALA A 208 10.64 -7.63 -9.71
C ALA A 208 11.79 -7.65 -8.67
N CYS A 209 11.60 -8.36 -7.55
CA CYS A 209 12.57 -8.51 -6.48
C CYS A 209 13.05 -9.98 -6.30
N GLY A 210 12.75 -10.88 -7.24
CA GLY A 210 13.14 -12.29 -7.16
C GLY A 210 12.47 -13.07 -6.02
N LEU A 211 11.26 -12.67 -5.62
CA LEU A 211 10.45 -13.27 -4.55
C LEU A 211 9.16 -13.94 -5.07
N ASP A 212 9.04 -14.16 -6.38
CA ASP A 212 7.84 -14.70 -7.04
C ASP A 212 7.72 -16.23 -7.00
N GLN A 213 8.51 -16.91 -6.17
CA GLN A 213 8.51 -18.37 -6.09
C GLN A 213 8.43 -18.89 -4.65
N GLY A 214 7.67 -19.97 -4.47
CA GLY A 214 7.64 -20.76 -3.24
C GLY A 214 6.87 -20.08 -2.10
N GLU A 215 7.45 -20.04 -0.90
CA GLU A 215 6.77 -19.57 0.32
C GLU A 215 6.38 -18.07 0.28
N PHE A 216 6.91 -17.32 -0.70
CA PHE A 216 6.70 -15.87 -0.82
C PHE A 216 5.60 -15.49 -1.82
N GLU A 217 5.09 -16.41 -2.65
CA GLU A 217 4.00 -16.15 -3.61
C GLU A 217 2.72 -15.68 -2.93
N VAL A 218 2.08 -14.63 -3.48
CA VAL A 218 0.85 -14.03 -2.93
C VAL A 218 -0.27 -13.99 -3.96
#